data_AF-A0A7J0BFY1-F1
#
_entry.id   AF-A0A7J0BFY1-F1
#
_cell.length_a   1.000
_cell.length_b   1.000
_cell.length_c   1.000
_cell.angle_alpha   90.00
_cell.angle_beta   90.00
_cell.angle_gamma   90.00
#
_symmetry.space_group_name_H-M   'P 1'
#
loop_
_entity.id
_entity.type
_entity.pdbx_description
1 polymer ?
#
loop_
_entity_poly.entity_id
_entity_poly.type
_entity_poly.pdbx_seq_one_letter_code
_entity_poly.pdbx_strand_id
1 'polypeptide(L)'
;MILNASQLNAIRQLNDEELRKGQFAAYGYPAHTIRDMLHTIEALKKEKKKWQRLAQDRGQTLQAVRDIIGSGSNGSTDSGPDPEGFNKAD
;
A
#
# COMPACT_ATOMS: atom_id res chain seq x y z
N MET A 1 -7.79 24.19 0.96
CA MET A 1 -7.16 24.14 -0.37
C MET A 1 -6.04 23.12 -0.33
N ILE A 2 -6.05 22.09 -1.20
CA ILE A 2 -5.00 21.06 -1.25
C ILE A 2 -3.99 21.49 -2.33
N LEU A 3 -2.70 21.54 -1.97
CA LEU A 3 -1.64 21.90 -2.91
C LEU A 3 -1.35 20.72 -3.85
N ASN A 4 -1.32 20.98 -5.15
CA ASN A 4 -0.90 20.01 -6.15
C ASN A 4 0.64 19.96 -6.28
N ALA A 5 1.15 19.03 -7.10
CA ALA A 5 2.59 18.81 -7.24
C ALA A 5 3.34 20.02 -7.85
N SER A 6 2.74 20.74 -8.80
CA SER A 6 3.37 21.91 -9.40
C SER A 6 3.42 23.09 -8.42
N GLN A 7 2.38 23.27 -7.61
CA GLN A 7 2.34 24.26 -6.53
C GLN A 7 3.40 23.98 -5.46
N LEU A 8 3.59 22.71 -5.07
CA LEU A 8 4.65 22.32 -4.13
C LEU A 8 6.05 22.60 -4.70
N ASN A 9 6.26 22.36 -6.00
CA ASN A 9 7.53 22.66 -6.65
C ASN A 9 7.79 24.17 -6.74
N ALA A 10 6.78 24.98 -7.04
CA ALA A 10 6.90 26.43 -7.05
C ALA A 10 7.27 26.97 -5.65
N ILE A 11 6.66 26.43 -4.59
CA ILE A 11 7.01 26.77 -3.20
C ILE A 11 8.45 26.37 -2.88
N ARG A 12 8.91 25.20 -3.31
CA ARG A 12 10.29 24.76 -3.13
C ARG A 12 11.28 25.73 -3.79
N GLN A 13 11.05 26.08 -5.06
CA GLN A 13 11.94 26.99 -5.80
C GLN A 13 12.02 28.36 -5.13
N LEU A 14 10.88 28.93 -4.76
CA LEU A 14 10.84 30.21 -4.04
C LEU A 14 11.55 30.12 -2.68
N ASN A 15 11.37 29.01 -1.98
CA ASN A 15 12.02 28.78 -0.69
C ASN A 15 13.54 28.69 -0.79
N ASP A 16 14.04 28.01 -1.83
CA ASP A 16 15.47 27.90 -2.11
C ASP A 16 16.08 29.27 -2.43
N GLU A 17 15.35 30.13 -3.14
CA GLU A 17 15.75 31.52 -3.39
C GLU A 17 15.81 32.36 -2.12
N GLU A 18 14.82 32.22 -1.22
CA GLU A 18 14.81 32.92 0.07
C GLU A 18 15.94 32.45 0.99
N LEU A 19 16.24 31.15 1.02
CA LEU A 19 17.40 30.60 1.73
C LEU A 19 18.72 31.17 1.19
N ARG A 20 18.81 31.38 -0.13
CA ARG A 20 20.00 31.96 -0.77
C ARG A 20 20.17 33.45 -0.43
N LYS A 21 19.08 34.20 -0.24
CA LYS A 21 19.12 35.63 0.13
C LYS A 21 19.58 35.86 1.57
N GLY A 22 19.44 34.86 2.44
CA GLY A 22 19.93 34.92 3.83
C GLY A 22 19.36 36.12 4.59
N GLN A 23 20.22 37.06 4.98
CA GLN A 23 19.81 38.28 5.71
C GLN A 23 18.95 39.26 4.89
N PHE A 24 18.90 39.10 3.57
CA PHE A 24 18.04 39.89 2.67
C PHE A 24 16.72 39.18 2.33
N ALA A 25 16.40 38.09 3.02
CA ALA A 25 15.14 37.38 2.83
C ALA A 25 13.93 38.26 3.18
N ALA A 26 12.84 38.09 2.44
CA ALA A 26 11.62 38.86 2.64
C ALA A 26 10.99 38.58 4.02
N TYR A 27 10.33 39.59 4.59
CA TYR A 27 9.64 39.46 5.87
C TYR A 27 8.44 38.49 5.70
N GLY A 28 8.57 37.27 6.21
CA GLY A 28 7.60 36.20 6.02
C GLY A 28 7.91 34.98 6.89
N TYR A 29 7.27 33.85 6.60
CA TYR A 29 7.57 32.60 7.31
C TYR A 29 9.03 32.20 7.09
N PRO A 30 9.76 31.78 8.14
CA PRO A 30 11.17 31.43 8.01
C PRO A 30 11.36 30.35 6.94
N ALA A 31 12.31 30.58 6.04
CA ALA A 31 12.53 29.68 4.92
C ALA A 31 12.87 28.24 5.37
N HIS A 32 13.56 28.10 6.51
CA HIS A 32 13.82 26.81 7.14
C HIS A 32 12.54 26.05 7.53
N THR A 33 11.53 26.74 8.06
CA THR A 33 10.25 26.11 8.44
C THR A 33 9.53 25.55 7.22
N ILE A 34 9.48 26.32 6.13
CA ILE A 34 8.87 25.85 4.88
C ILE A 34 9.62 24.63 4.34
N ARG A 35 10.95 24.63 4.39
CA ARG A 35 11.78 23.48 4.00
C ARG A 35 11.44 22.23 4.81
N ASP A 36 11.31 22.36 6.13
CA ASP A 36 10.99 21.25 7.02
C ASP A 36 9.58 20.70 6.75
N MET A 37 8.62 21.57 6.43
CA MET A 37 7.29 21.16 5.96
C MET A 37 7.35 20.40 4.64
N LEU A 38 8.13 20.87 3.66
CA LEU A 38 8.32 20.18 2.38
C LEU A 38 8.95 18.79 2.58
N HIS A 39 9.94 18.67 3.47
CA HIS A 39 10.53 17.38 3.84
C HIS A 39 9.52 16.44 4.48
N THR A 40 8.69 16.95 5.39
CA THR A 40 7.63 16.17 6.05
C THR A 40 6.63 15.64 5.02
N ILE A 41 6.22 16.46 4.06
CA ILE A 41 5.33 16.04 2.96
C ILE A 41 5.96 14.91 2.14
N GLU A 42 7.25 15.00 1.82
CA GLU A 42 7.95 13.94 1.09
C GLU A 42 8.08 12.65 1.88
N ALA A 43 8.35 12.73 3.18
CA ALA A 43 8.38 11.58 4.08
C ALA A 43 7.02 10.87 4.11
N LEU A 44 5.93 11.61 4.27
CA LEU A 44 4.57 11.07 4.25
C LEU A 44 4.22 10.44 2.89
N LYS A 45 4.65 11.02 1.77
CA LYS A 45 4.46 10.42 0.44
C LYS A 45 5.19 9.09 0.30
N LYS A 46 6.42 8.98 0.82
CA LYS A 46 7.18 7.71 0.83
C LYS A 46 6.50 6.67 1.69
N GLU A 47 6.03 7.07 2.87
CA GLU A 47 5.34 6.18 3.79
C GLU A 47 4.03 5.65 3.22
N LYS A 48 3.20 6.53 2.63
CA LYS A 48 1.98 6.13 1.91
C LYS A 48 2.26 5.05 0.85
N LYS A 49 3.32 5.22 0.06
CA LYS A 49 3.72 4.22 -0.95
C LYS A 49 4.13 2.89 -0.31
N LYS A 50 4.82 2.90 0.84
CA LYS A 50 5.16 1.68 1.59
C LYS A 50 3.90 0.97 2.07
N TRP A 51 2.95 1.70 2.66
CA TRP A 51 1.68 1.14 3.11
C TRP A 51 0.86 0.53 1.96
N GLN A 52 0.85 1.17 0.79
CA GLN A 52 0.18 0.63 -0.41
C GLN A 52 0.80 -0.69 -0.87
N ARG A 53 2.13 -0.78 -0.93
CA ARG A 53 2.84 -2.02 -1.27
C ARG A 53 2.55 -3.11 -0.25
N LEU A 54 2.65 -2.79 1.04
CA LEU A 54 2.38 -3.74 2.11
C LEU A 54 0.94 -4.30 2.03
N ALA A 55 -0.04 -3.46 1.71
CA ALA A 55 -1.42 -3.90 1.54
C ALA A 55 -1.56 -4.84 0.32
N GLN A 56 -0.89 -4.53 -0.79
CA GLN A 56 -0.86 -5.40 -1.98
C GLN A 56 -0.21 -6.75 -1.68
N ASP A 57 0.95 -6.76 -1.03
CA ASP A 57 1.69 -7.99 -0.69
C ASP A 57 0.88 -8.88 0.26
N ARG A 58 0.23 -8.27 1.26
CA ARG A 58 -0.68 -8.98 2.18
C ARG A 58 -1.89 -9.55 1.44
N GLY A 59 -2.47 -8.80 0.51
CA GLY A 59 -3.57 -9.27 -0.33
C GLY A 59 -3.18 -10.49 -1.17
N GLN A 60 -2.00 -10.45 -1.81
CA GLN A 60 -1.47 -11.58 -2.57
C GLN A 60 -1.19 -12.80 -1.70
N THR A 61 -0.62 -12.59 -0.51
CA THR A 61 -0.35 -13.67 0.45
C THR A 61 -1.64 -14.33 0.91
N LEU A 62 -2.67 -13.54 1.26
CA LEU A 62 -3.98 -14.06 1.65
C LEU A 62 -4.67 -14.82 0.52
N GLN A 63 -4.53 -14.35 -0.72
CA GLN A 63 -5.05 -15.05 -1.89
C GLN A 63 -4.34 -16.38 -2.10
N ALA A 64 -3.01 -16.43 -2.00
CA ALA A 64 -2.25 -17.67 -2.11
C ALA A 64 -2.64 -18.70 -1.04
N VAL A 65 -2.83 -18.25 0.21
CA VAL A 65 -3.32 -19.12 1.30
C VAL A 65 -4.72 -19.64 0.99
N ARG A 66 -5.62 -18.79 0.49
CA ARG A 66 -6.97 -19.20 0.08
C ARG A 66 -6.93 -20.25 -1.01
N ASP A 67 -6.06 -20.09 -2.01
CA ASP A 67 -5.95 -21.03 -3.13
C ASP A 67 -5.43 -22.40 -2.67
N ILE A 68 -4.47 -22.44 -1.73
CA ILE A 68 -3.98 -23.68 -1.12
C ILE A 68 -5.12 -24.39 -0.36
N ILE A 69 -5.87 -23.66 0.46
CA ILE A 69 -6.97 -24.22 1.25
C ILE A 69 -8.10 -24.72 0.33
N GLY A 70 -8.47 -23.95 -0.69
CA GLY A 70 -9.51 -24.32 -1.66
C GLY A 70 -9.11 -25.47 -2.59
N SER A 71 -7.82 -25.66 -2.84
CA SER A 71 -7.31 -26.81 -3.62
C SER A 71 -7.22 -28.09 -2.79
N GLY A 72 -7.06 -27.97 -1.46
CA GLY A 72 -7.01 -29.11 -0.53
C GLY A 72 -8.36 -29.79 -0.26
N SER A 73 -9.47 -29.21 -0.71
CA SER A 73 -10.83 -29.76 -0.50
C SER A 73 -11.37 -30.63 -1.65
N ASN A 74 -10.60 -30.87 -2.73
CA ASN A 74 -11.03 -31.68 -3.88
C ASN A 74 -10.46 -33.11 -3.89
N GLY A 75 -10.07 -33.64 -2.74
CA GLY A 75 -9.42 -34.94 -2.60
C GLY A 75 -10.02 -35.83 -1.53
N SER A 76 -11.33 -36.09 -1.58
CA SER A 76 -11.92 -37.23 -0.89
C SER A 76 -13.04 -37.81 -1.75
N THR A 77 -12.64 -38.75 -2.59
CA THR A 77 -13.47 -39.87 -3.06
C THR A 77 -14.12 -40.53 -1.85
N ASP A 78 -15.40 -40.25 -1.62
CA ASP A 78 -16.27 -41.19 -0.91
C ASP A 78 -17.08 -41.91 -1.99
N SER A 79 -16.43 -42.91 -2.58
CA SER A 79 -17.12 -43.99 -3.27
C SER A 79 -17.85 -44.79 -2.19
N GLY A 80 -19.05 -44.32 -1.84
CA GLY A 80 -19.96 -45.05 -0.95
C GLY A 80 -20.13 -46.48 -1.48
N PRO A 81 -20.16 -47.48 -0.60
CA PRO A 81 -20.18 -48.87 -1.03
C PRO A 81 -21.45 -49.13 -1.83
N ASP A 82 -21.29 -49.63 -3.05
CA ASP A 82 -22.38 -50.24 -3.82
C ASP A 82 -23.08 -51.26 -2.92
N PRO A 83 -24.42 -51.22 -2.79
CA PRO A 83 -25.14 -52.28 -2.10
C PRO A 83 -25.05 -53.55 -2.96
N GLU A 84 -24.08 -54.40 -2.64
CA GLU A 84 -23.96 -55.74 -3.20
C GLU A 84 -25.28 -56.49 -3.03
N GLY A 85 -25.71 -57.08 -4.15
CA GLY A 85 -26.96 -57.81 -4.26
C GLY A 85 -27.04 -58.96 -3.27
N PHE A 86 -28.03 -58.91 -2.39
CA PHE A 86 -28.52 -60.07 -1.68
C PHE A 86 -29.30 -60.95 -2.65
N ASN A 87 -28.65 -62.01 -3.14
CA ASN A 87 -29.27 -63.09 -3.90
C ASN A 87 -28.94 -64.42 -3.23
N LYS A 88 -29.98 -65.27 -3.07
CA LYS A 88 -30.05 -66.68 -2.60
C LYS A 88 -29.95 -66.89 -1.09
N ALA A 89 -30.60 -67.87 -0.45
CA ALA A 89 -31.56 -68.96 -0.71
C ALA A 89 -32.13 -69.34 0.71
N ASP A 90 -33.26 -69.98 0.98
CA ASP A 90 -34.01 -71.12 0.41
C ASP A 90 -35.53 -70.93 0.63
#